data_AF-A0AB36H0B0-F1
#
_entry.id   AF-A0AB36H0B0-F1
#
_cell.length_a   1.000
_cell.length_b   1.000
_cell.length_c   1.000
_cell.angle_alpha   90.00
_cell.angle_beta   90.00
_cell.angle_gamma   90.00
#
_symmetry.space_group_name_H-M   'P 1'
#
loop_
_entity.id
_entity.type
_entity.pdbx_description
1 polymer ?
#
loop_
_entity_poly.entity_id
_entity_poly.type
_entity_poly.pdbx_seq_one_letter_code
_entity_poly.pdbx_strand_id
1 'polypeptide(L)'
;MNASDTQKTELAVQNLEPQPGTEKKLGFLSFGHWAEIPGSRVNSASESLHQAIDLAVGAEDIGLDGAFFRVHHFDQQQATPYPLLSAIAAKTSRIELGTGVIDMR
;
A
#
# COMPACT_ATOMS: atom_id res chain seq x y z
N MET A 1 35.30 -16.72 14.98
CA MET A 1 33.95 -17.31 14.86
C MET A 1 34.10 -18.82 14.93
N ASN A 2 33.36 -19.48 15.81
CA ASN A 2 33.40 -20.95 15.98
C ASN A 2 32.52 -21.60 14.88
N ALA A 3 32.89 -22.79 14.40
CA ALA A 3 32.11 -23.62 13.48
C ALA A 3 30.62 -23.80 13.89
N SER A 4 30.32 -23.72 15.19
CA SER A 4 28.93 -23.75 15.71
C SER A 4 28.10 -22.51 15.37
N ASP A 5 28.73 -21.34 15.27
CA ASP A 5 28.04 -20.09 14.87
C ASP A 5 27.76 -20.07 13.37
N THR A 6 28.64 -20.67 12.57
CA THR A 6 28.48 -20.82 11.13
C THR A 6 27.26 -21.70 10.80
N GLN A 7 27.11 -22.85 11.48
CA GLN A 7 25.95 -23.74 11.30
C GLN A 7 24.61 -23.09 11.69
N LYS A 8 24.56 -22.32 12.78
CA LYS A 8 23.34 -21.60 13.19
C LYS A 8 22.93 -20.53 12.18
N THR A 9 23.90 -19.82 11.63
CA THR A 9 23.64 -18.77 10.63
C THR A 9 23.15 -19.39 9.32
N GLU A 10 23.71 -20.53 8.92
CA GLU A 10 23.33 -21.26 7.71
C GLU A 10 21.91 -21.87 7.79
N LEU A 11 21.51 -22.39 8.96
CA LEU A 11 20.14 -22.86 9.24
C LEU A 11 19.08 -21.75 9.17
N ALA A 12 19.43 -20.51 9.53
CA ALA A 12 18.51 -19.37 9.48
C ALA A 12 18.18 -18.94 8.04
N VAL A 13 19.08 -19.19 7.08
CA VAL A 13 18.91 -18.85 5.66
C VAL A 13 18.11 -19.92 4.91
N GLN A 14 18.04 -21.14 5.43
CA GLN A 14 17.39 -22.30 4.78
C GLN A 14 15.84 -22.23 4.74
N ASN A 15 15.22 -21.18 5.31
CA ASN A 15 13.76 -21.01 5.36
C ASN A 15 13.30 -19.62 4.88
N LEU A 16 14.09 -18.94 4.04
CA LEU A 16 13.73 -17.61 3.52
C LEU A 16 12.68 -17.66 2.42
N GLU A 17 12.65 -18.75 1.64
CA GLU A 17 11.62 -18.94 0.63
C GLU A 17 10.33 -19.43 1.31
N PRO A 18 9.22 -18.69 1.18
CA PRO A 18 7.94 -19.12 1.74
C PRO A 18 7.53 -20.45 1.10
N GLN A 19 7.00 -21.36 1.92
CA GLN A 19 6.43 -22.60 1.41
C GLN A 19 5.19 -22.26 0.57
N PRO A 20 4.91 -23.00 -0.52
CA PRO A 20 3.71 -22.79 -1.33
C PRO A 20 2.44 -22.75 -0.47
N GLY A 21 1.66 -21.67 -0.58
CA GLY A 21 0.45 -21.43 0.20
C GLY A 21 0.67 -20.78 1.57
N THR A 22 1.92 -20.40 1.89
CA THR A 22 2.26 -19.65 3.12
C THR A 22 2.73 -18.23 2.85
N GLU A 23 2.76 -17.84 1.57
CA GLU A 23 3.15 -16.51 1.13
C GLU A 23 2.29 -15.45 1.83
N LYS A 24 2.97 -14.44 2.38
CA LYS A 24 2.29 -13.30 3.00
C LYS A 24 2.05 -12.27 1.93
N LYS A 25 0.79 -11.85 1.78
CA LYS A 25 0.46 -10.69 0.95
C LYS A 25 0.96 -9.42 1.61
N LEU A 26 1.69 -8.61 0.86
CA LEU A 26 2.20 -7.31 1.28
C LEU A 26 1.52 -6.22 0.47
N GLY A 27 0.89 -5.28 1.17
CA GLY A 27 0.20 -4.15 0.57
C GLY A 27 0.31 -2.90 1.44
N PHE A 28 -0.24 -1.79 0.97
CA PHE A 28 -0.30 -0.56 1.74
C PHE A 28 -1.74 -0.13 2.04
N LEU A 29 -1.92 0.57 3.16
CA LEU A 29 -3.11 1.36 3.46
C LEU A 29 -2.73 2.84 3.49
N SER A 30 -3.27 3.62 2.54
CA SER A 30 -3.11 5.07 2.50
C SER A 30 -4.35 5.77 3.07
N PHE A 31 -4.12 6.83 3.83
CA PHE A 31 -5.17 7.71 4.34
C PHE A 31 -5.46 8.87 3.40
N GLY A 32 -4.66 9.02 2.33
CA GLY A 32 -4.84 10.10 1.35
C GLY A 32 -4.72 11.51 1.93
N HIS A 33 -4.11 11.65 3.11
CA HIS A 33 -4.08 12.90 3.87
C HIS A 33 -3.34 13.99 3.10
N TRP A 34 -4.00 15.14 2.95
CA TRP A 34 -3.39 16.37 2.46
C TRP A 34 -3.85 17.55 3.31
N ALA A 35 -3.04 18.60 3.33
CA ALA A 35 -3.37 19.84 4.05
C ALA A 35 -2.57 21.00 3.46
N GLU A 36 -3.20 22.16 3.33
CA GLU A 36 -2.58 23.41 2.88
C GLU A 36 -1.89 24.11 4.08
N ILE A 37 -0.87 23.47 4.64
CA ILE A 37 -0.14 23.95 5.82
C ILE A 37 1.38 23.88 5.63
N PRO A 38 2.16 24.80 6.23
CA PRO A 38 3.62 24.71 6.21
C PRO A 38 4.12 23.36 6.72
N GLY A 39 4.95 22.69 5.92
CA GLY A 39 5.52 21.38 6.24
C GLY A 39 4.76 20.17 5.64
N SER A 40 3.56 20.38 5.10
CA SER A 40 2.89 19.34 4.32
C SER A 40 3.62 19.08 3.00
N ARG A 41 3.76 17.79 2.64
CA ARG A 41 4.31 17.36 1.35
C ARG A 41 3.24 17.22 0.26
N VAL A 42 1.96 17.30 0.64
CA VAL A 42 0.82 17.21 -0.28
C VAL A 42 -0.12 18.35 0.08
N ASN A 43 -0.10 19.40 -0.73
CA ASN A 43 -0.72 20.68 -0.35
C ASN A 43 -2.09 20.91 -0.99
N SER A 44 -2.58 19.97 -1.80
CA SER A 44 -3.90 20.05 -2.41
C SER A 44 -4.58 18.68 -2.57
N ALA A 45 -5.92 18.70 -2.66
CA ALA A 45 -6.72 17.50 -2.94
C ALA A 45 -6.34 16.86 -4.28
N SER A 46 -6.11 17.68 -5.31
CA SER A 46 -5.71 17.20 -6.64
C SER A 46 -4.38 16.47 -6.58
N GLU A 47 -3.40 17.02 -5.88
CA GLU A 47 -2.09 16.39 -5.71
C GLU A 47 -2.20 15.06 -4.95
N SER A 48 -3.00 15.00 -3.89
CA SER A 48 -3.28 13.74 -3.18
C SER A 48 -3.83 12.66 -4.09
N LEU A 49 -4.78 13.00 -4.96
CA LEU A 49 -5.39 12.05 -5.90
C LEU A 49 -4.39 11.54 -6.94
N HIS A 50 -3.58 12.42 -7.53
CA HIS A 50 -2.57 12.03 -8.51
C HIS A 50 -1.46 11.18 -7.87
N GLN A 51 -0.94 11.59 -6.71
CA GLN A 51 0.07 10.81 -5.98
C GLN A 51 -0.47 9.45 -5.53
N ALA A 52 -1.76 9.34 -5.21
CA ALA A 52 -2.38 8.06 -4.89
C ALA A 52 -2.38 7.08 -6.08
N ILE A 53 -2.59 7.59 -7.30
CA ILE A 53 -2.49 6.79 -8.53
C ILE A 53 -1.04 6.36 -8.75
N ASP A 54 -0.09 7.30 -8.67
CA ASP A 54 1.33 7.02 -8.87
C ASP A 54 1.86 6.01 -7.83
N LEU A 55 1.41 6.12 -6.57
CA LEU A 55 1.75 5.19 -5.51
C LEU A 55 1.25 3.76 -5.81
N ALA A 56 0.02 3.62 -6.31
CA ALA A 56 -0.54 2.31 -6.63
C ALA A 56 0.13 1.66 -7.85
N VAL A 57 0.45 2.45 -8.88
CA VAL A 57 1.24 1.98 -10.03
C VAL A 57 2.64 1.57 -9.59
N GLY A 58 3.33 2.42 -8.84
CA GLY A 58 4.66 2.10 -8.32
C GLY A 58 4.67 0.89 -7.38
N ALA A 59 3.62 0.69 -6.59
CA ALA A 59 3.43 -0.50 -5.77
C ALA A 59 3.27 -1.77 -6.62
N GLU A 60 2.48 -1.73 -7.69
CA GLU A 60 2.36 -2.86 -8.63
C GLU A 60 3.70 -3.16 -9.34
N ASP A 61 4.44 -2.12 -9.72
CA ASP A 61 5.73 -2.25 -10.43
C ASP A 61 6.78 -2.98 -9.58
N ILE A 62 6.78 -2.76 -8.26
CA ILE A 62 7.69 -3.45 -7.34
C ILE A 62 7.11 -4.76 -6.76
N GLY A 63 5.91 -5.16 -7.20
CA GLY A 63 5.30 -6.45 -6.87
C GLY A 63 4.54 -6.50 -5.54
N LEU A 64 3.97 -5.39 -5.05
CA LEU A 64 3.02 -5.44 -3.94
C LEU A 64 1.70 -6.10 -4.38
N ASP A 65 1.06 -6.78 -3.43
CA ASP A 65 -0.18 -7.51 -3.64
C ASP A 65 -1.42 -6.62 -3.55
N GLY A 66 -1.36 -5.48 -2.84
CA GLY A 66 -2.56 -4.66 -2.62
C GLY A 66 -2.34 -3.18 -2.34
N ALA A 67 -3.29 -2.37 -2.83
CA ALA A 67 -3.40 -0.93 -2.62
C ALA A 67 -4.77 -0.60 -2.00
N PHE A 68 -4.75 -0.09 -0.78
CA PHE A 68 -5.96 0.19 -0.01
C PHE A 68 -6.04 1.66 0.38
N PHE A 69 -7.22 2.26 0.26
CA PHE A 69 -7.44 3.66 0.58
C PHE A 69 -8.50 3.82 1.68
N ARG A 70 -8.28 4.77 2.59
CA ARG A 70 -9.20 5.08 3.68
C ARG A 70 -10.28 6.06 3.24
N VAL A 71 -11.47 5.89 3.82
CA VAL A 71 -12.60 6.81 3.66
C VAL A 71 -12.63 7.78 4.84
N HIS A 72 -12.79 9.06 4.54
CA HIS A 72 -12.88 10.14 5.51
C HIS A 72 -14.14 10.98 5.27
N HIS A 73 -15.03 11.01 6.26
CA HIS A 73 -16.19 11.90 6.27
C HIS A 73 -15.93 13.06 7.25
N PHE A 74 -16.44 14.24 6.92
CA PHE A 74 -16.33 15.46 7.75
C PHE A 74 -14.90 15.99 7.95
N ASP A 75 -13.97 15.60 7.07
CA ASP A 75 -12.64 16.17 6.95
C ASP A 75 -12.38 16.54 5.47
N GLN A 76 -11.41 17.42 5.19
CA GLN A 76 -11.02 17.79 3.82
C GLN A 76 -10.21 16.67 3.15
N GLN A 77 -10.77 15.47 3.08
CA GLN A 77 -10.12 14.26 2.58
C GLN A 77 -11.09 13.48 1.68
N GLN A 78 -10.66 12.32 1.16
CA GLN A 78 -11.47 11.52 0.25
C GLN A 78 -12.66 10.87 0.98
N ALA A 79 -13.88 11.31 0.63
CA ALA A 79 -15.13 10.78 1.18
C ALA A 79 -15.66 9.54 0.43
N THR A 80 -15.19 9.30 -0.79
CA THR A 80 -15.52 8.08 -1.53
C THR A 80 -14.27 7.54 -2.22
N PRO A 81 -13.96 6.23 -2.06
CA PRO A 81 -12.77 5.65 -2.65
C PRO A 81 -12.99 5.23 -4.10
N TYR A 82 -14.24 4.95 -4.50
CA TYR A 82 -14.53 4.29 -5.79
C TYR A 82 -14.05 5.06 -7.03
N PRO A 83 -14.16 6.40 -7.13
CA PRO A 83 -13.61 7.13 -8.27
C PRO A 83 -12.09 6.99 -8.38
N LEU A 84 -11.37 7.09 -7.25
CA LEU A 84 -9.93 6.89 -7.21
C LEU A 84 -9.56 5.44 -7.56
N LEU A 85 -10.22 4.46 -6.95
CA LEU A 85 -9.99 3.04 -7.24
C LEU A 85 -10.26 2.73 -8.73
N SER A 86 -11.26 3.36 -9.34
CA SER A 86 -11.54 3.21 -10.77
C SER A 86 -10.42 3.76 -11.64
N ALA A 87 -9.86 4.92 -11.26
CA ALA A 87 -8.72 5.52 -11.96
C ALA A 87 -7.46 4.65 -11.84
N ILE A 88 -7.21 4.07 -10.66
CA ILE A 88 -6.10 3.15 -10.43
C ILE A 88 -6.30 1.86 -11.24
N ALA A 89 -7.50 1.27 -11.22
CA ALA A 89 -7.83 0.06 -11.97
C ALA A 89 -7.61 0.23 -13.49
N ALA A 90 -7.76 1.44 -14.01
CA ALA A 90 -7.48 1.74 -15.42
C ALA A 90 -5.97 1.83 -15.74
N LYS A 91 -5.11 1.87 -14.73
CA LYS A 91 -3.65 2.02 -14.84
C LYS A 91 -2.87 0.80 -14.34
N THR A 92 -3.51 -0.11 -13.62
CA THR A 92 -2.89 -1.31 -13.06
C THR A 92 -3.56 -2.57 -13.58
N SER A 93 -2.94 -3.74 -13.36
CA SER A 93 -3.34 -5.00 -14.00
C SER A 93 -3.37 -6.22 -13.08
N ARG A 94 -2.66 -6.17 -11.95
CA ARG A 94 -2.42 -7.30 -11.04
C ARG A 94 -2.74 -6.97 -9.58
N ILE A 95 -2.39 -5.76 -9.12
CA ILE A 95 -2.53 -5.35 -7.72
C ILE A 95 -4.00 -5.37 -7.28
N GLU A 96 -4.28 -5.92 -6.10
CA GLU A 96 -5.62 -5.90 -5.52
C GLU A 96 -5.96 -4.48 -5.06
N LEU A 97 -7.14 -4.01 -5.44
CA LEU A 97 -7.62 -2.68 -5.09
C LEU A 97 -8.74 -2.79 -4.06
N GLY A 98 -8.67 -1.97 -3.02
CA GLY A 98 -9.73 -2.00 -2.02
C GLY A 98 -9.75 -0.80 -1.09
N THR A 99 -10.60 -0.92 -0.08
CA THR A 99 -10.74 0.05 0.99
C THR A 99 -10.13 -0.50 2.26
N GLY A 100 -9.44 0.33 3.04
CA GLY A 100 -8.91 -0.10 4.34
C GLY A 100 -10.01 -0.45 5.36
N VAL A 101 -11.19 0.17 5.24
CA VAL A 101 -12.44 -0.18 5.93
C VAL A 101 -13.60 0.35 5.09
N ILE A 102 -14.68 -0.42 4.93
CA ILE A 102 -15.98 0.13 4.52
C ILE A 102 -16.70 0.55 5.80
N ASP A 103 -16.93 1.85 5.97
CA ASP A 103 -17.67 2.34 7.14
C ASP A 103 -19.16 1.99 6.97
N MET A 104 -19.62 0.94 7.67
CA MET A 104 -20.98 0.38 7.54
C MET A 104 -21.98 0.99 8.54
N ARG A 105 -21.69 2.17 9.10
CA ARG A 105 -22.46 2.83 10.17
C ARG A 105 -22.88 4.24 9.78
#